data_AF-A0A956SDF2-F1
#
_entry.id   AF-A0A956SDF2-F1
#
_cell.length_a   1.000
_cell.length_b   1.000
_cell.length_c   1.000
_cell.angle_alpha   90.00
_cell.angle_beta   90.00
_cell.angle_gamma   90.00
#
_symmetry.space_group_name_H-M   'P 1'
#
loop_
_entity.id
_entity.type
_entity.pdbx_description
1 polymer ?
#
loop_
_entity_poly.entity_id
_entity_poly.type
_entity_poly.pdbx_seq_one_letter_code
_entity_poly.pdbx_strand_id
1 'polypeptide(L)' 'MTKRSDDSRPKMPRTPSSPPSPPPADVEARVRELLAQKKKIEAIKLYREATGCGLKEAKEAVESL' A
#
# COMPACT_ATOMS: atom_id res chain seq x y z
N MET A 1 19.15 -22.41 9.60
CA MET A 1 18.03 -21.97 10.45
C MET A 1 17.53 -20.61 9.98
N THR A 2 16.35 -20.60 9.37
CA THR A 2 15.61 -19.40 8.94
C THR A 2 15.20 -18.56 10.14
N LYS A 3 15.76 -17.35 10.30
CA LYS A 3 15.22 -16.37 11.25
C LYS A 3 14.43 -15.33 10.46
N ARG A 4 13.11 -15.47 10.56
CA ARG A 4 12.12 -14.46 10.22
C ARG A 4 12.42 -13.19 11.03
N SER A 5 12.94 -12.17 10.39
CA SER A 5 12.65 -10.78 10.77
C SER A 5 11.77 -10.29 9.62
N ASP A 6 10.45 -10.22 9.76
CA ASP A 6 9.76 -9.25 10.61
C ASP A 6 10.49 -7.90 10.62
N ASP A 7 10.75 -7.38 9.43
CA ASP A 7 11.31 -6.05 9.25
C ASP A 7 10.19 -5.04 9.53
N SER A 8 10.08 -4.72 10.82
CA SER A 8 9.44 -3.52 11.34
C SER A 8 9.94 -2.31 10.55
N ARG A 9 9.21 -1.91 9.50
CA ARG A 9 9.46 -0.62 8.83
C ARG A 9 9.17 0.48 9.86
N PRO A 10 10.16 1.33 10.21
CA PRO A 10 9.92 2.46 11.08
C PRO A 10 8.90 3.40 10.42
N LYS A 11 7.84 3.80 11.13
CA LYS A 11 6.97 4.90 10.70
C LYS A 11 7.74 6.20 10.84
N MET A 12 8.59 6.49 9.84
CA MET A 12 9.26 7.76 9.67
C MET A 12 8.19 8.85 9.39
N PRO A 13 8.30 10.05 10.00
CA PRO A 13 7.44 11.17 9.65
C PRO A 13 7.76 11.56 8.20
N ARG A 14 6.82 11.31 7.28
CA ARG A 14 7.00 11.64 5.87
C ARG A 14 6.83 13.15 5.71
N THR A 15 7.93 13.85 5.61
CA THR A 15 7.97 15.12 4.89
C THR A 15 7.44 14.88 3.45
N PRO A 16 6.45 15.64 2.97
CA PRO A 16 5.91 15.43 1.63
C PRO A 16 6.88 16.06 0.61
N SER A 17 7.82 15.28 0.07
CA SER A 17 8.64 15.72 -1.07
C SER A 17 9.17 14.58 -1.96
N SER A 18 8.67 13.35 -1.81
CA SER A 18 9.06 12.24 -2.69
C SER A 18 7.82 11.52 -3.21
N PRO A 19 7.75 11.21 -4.52
CA PRO A 19 6.64 10.43 -5.07
C PRO A 19 6.54 9.11 -4.30
N PRO A 20 5.33 8.58 -4.06
CA PRO A 20 5.18 7.31 -3.37
C PRO A 20 5.98 6.27 -4.15
N SER A 21 6.96 5.65 -3.48
CA SER A 21 7.67 4.51 -4.06
C SER A 21 6.62 3.49 -4.50
N PRO A 22 6.77 2.91 -5.71
CA PRO A 22 5.79 1.95 -6.21
C PRO A 22 5.60 0.86 -5.16
N PRO A 23 4.36 0.40 -4.91
CA PRO A 23 4.14 -0.70 -4.01
C PRO A 23 4.93 -1.90 -4.51
N PRO A 24 5.34 -2.82 -3.63
CA PRO A 24 5.83 -4.10 -4.10
C PRO A 24 4.78 -4.71 -5.03
N ALA A 25 5.21 -5.32 -6.14
CA ALA A 25 4.33 -5.78 -7.21
C ALA A 25 3.18 -6.68 -6.72
N ASP A 26 3.43 -7.43 -5.62
CA ASP A 26 2.43 -8.25 -4.94
C ASP A 26 1.24 -7.45 -4.40
N VAL A 27 1.48 -6.23 -3.89
CA VAL A 27 0.45 -5.35 -3.34
C VAL A 27 -0.43 -4.81 -4.46
N GLU A 28 0.15 -4.33 -5.56
CA GLU A 28 -0.63 -3.85 -6.70
C GLU A 28 -1.51 -4.96 -7.30
N ALA A 29 -0.96 -6.16 -7.45
CA ALA A 29 -1.73 -7.32 -7.93
C ALA A 29 -2.94 -7.62 -7.02
N ARG A 30 -2.76 -7.58 -5.70
CA ARG A 30 -3.84 -7.77 -4.72
C ARG A 30 -4.86 -6.64 -4.76
N VAL A 31 -4.42 -5.39 -4.88
CA VAL A 31 -5.32 -4.23 -5.02
C VAL A 31 -6.18 -4.37 -6.28
N ARG A 32 -5.59 -4.76 -7.42
CA ARG A 32 -6.32 -5.01 -8.67
C ARG A 32 -7.34 -6.16 -8.55
N GLU A 33 -6.97 -7.24 -7.88
CA GLU A 33 -7.88 -8.36 -7.61
C GLU A 33 -9.09 -7.92 -6.76
N LEU A 34 -8.85 -7.10 -5.72
CA LEU A 34 -9.90 -6.53 -4.90
C LEU A 34 -10.79 -5.55 -5.68
N LEU A 35 -10.20 -4.74 -6.58
CA LEU A 35 -10.95 -3.85 -7.48
C LEU A 35 -11.84 -4.63 -8.45
N ALA A 36 -11.34 -5.73 -9.03
CA ALA A 36 -12.12 -6.63 -9.88
C ALA A 36 -13.32 -7.24 -9.13
N GLN A 37 -13.17 -7.51 -7.83
CA GLN A 37 -14.23 -7.96 -6.94
C GLN A 37 -15.16 -6.81 -6.44
N LYS A 38 -14.99 -5.58 -6.95
CA LYS A 38 -15.67 -4.36 -6.45
C LYS A 38 -15.41 -4.06 -4.96
N LYS A 39 -14.37 -4.63 -4.36
CA LYS A 39 -13.95 -4.42 -2.96
C LYS A 39 -13.00 -3.23 -2.81
N LYS A 40 -13.42 -2.05 -3.30
CA LYS A 40 -12.59 -0.83 -3.32
C LYS A 40 -12.09 -0.42 -1.93
N ILE A 41 -12.91 -0.59 -0.89
CA ILE A 41 -12.53 -0.26 0.49
C ILE A 41 -11.39 -1.15 0.99
N GLU A 42 -11.43 -2.46 0.69
CA GLU A 42 -10.36 -3.38 1.06
C GLU A 42 -9.08 -3.09 0.29
N ALA A 43 -9.21 -2.75 -0.99
CA ALA A 43 -8.09 -2.37 -1.84
C ALA A 43 -7.35 -1.14 -1.27
N ILE A 44 -8.10 -0.11 -0.86
CA ILE A 44 -7.56 1.09 -0.20
C ILE A 44 -6.92 0.74 1.15
N LYS A 45 -7.55 -0.12 1.97
CA LYS A 45 -6.96 -0.57 3.25
C LYS A 45 -5.62 -1.28 3.03
N LEU A 46 -5.59 -2.27 2.14
CA LEU A 46 -4.39 -3.06 1.85
C LEU A 46 -3.26 -2.16 1.35
N TYR A 47 -3.55 -1.25 0.42
CA TYR A 47 -2.57 -0.29 -0.08
C TYR A 47 -2.03 0.58 1.06
N ARG A 48 -2.91 1.07 1.95
CA ARG A 48 -2.53 1.92 3.09
C ARG A 48 -1.70 1.17 4.12
N GLU A 49 -1.99 -0.09 4.39
CA GLU A 49 -1.24 -0.93 5.33
C GLU A 49 0.14 -1.28 4.78
N ALA A 50 0.23 -1.58 3.48
CA ALA A 50 1.50 -1.92 2.83
C ALA A 50 2.43 -0.71 2.66
N THR A 51 1.88 0.44 2.26
CA THR A 51 2.67 1.64 1.98
C THR A 51 2.82 2.54 3.19
N GLY A 52 1.90 2.48 4.16
CA GLY A 52 1.79 3.38 5.31
C GLY A 52 1.38 4.81 4.96
N CYS A 53 0.82 5.04 3.77
CA CYS A 53 0.35 6.34 3.29
C CYS A 53 -0.95 6.80 3.98
N GLY A 54 -1.35 8.04 3.77
CA GLY A 54 -2.64 8.56 4.22
C GLY A 54 -3.83 7.93 3.48
N LEU A 55 -5.03 8.10 4.03
CA LEU A 55 -6.27 7.60 3.40
C LEU A 55 -6.53 8.25 2.03
N LYS A 56 -6.21 9.54 1.91
CA LYS A 56 -6.32 10.28 0.65
C LYS A 56 -5.39 9.71 -0.42
N GLU A 57 -4.09 9.60 -0.11
CA GLU A 57 -3.09 9.04 -1.02
C GLU A 57 -3.41 7.60 -1.43
N ALA A 58 -3.83 6.76 -0.48
CA ALA A 58 -4.20 5.38 -0.77
C ALA A 58 -5.41 5.31 -1.72
N LYS A 59 -6.41 6.18 -1.53
CA LYS A 59 -7.55 6.28 -2.44
C LYS A 59 -7.10 6.70 -3.84
N GLU A 60 -6.31 7.77 -3.95
CA GLU A 60 -5.84 8.26 -5.25
C GLU A 60 -4.98 7.23 -6.00
N ALA A 61 -4.10 6.52 -5.29
CA ALA A 61 -3.29 5.46 -5.87
C ALA A 61 -4.15 4.28 -6.35
N VAL A 62 -5.11 3.83 -5.55
CA VAL A 62 -6.04 2.75 -5.92
C VAL A 62 -6.97 3.18 -7.07
N GLU A 63 -7.33 4.46 -7.17
CA GLU A 63 -8.13 5.00 -8.27
C GLU A 63 -7.33 5.18 -9.56
N SER A 64 -6.00 5.22 -9.47
CA SER A 64 -5.10 5.34 -10.62
C SER A 64 -4.65 3.98 -11.19
N LEU A 65 -5.02 2.86 -10.53
CA LEU A 65 -4.72 1.48 -10.94
C LEU A 65 -5.78 0.90 -11.88
#